data_AF-A0A1J5PAT6-F1
#
_entry.id   AF-A0A1J5PAT6-F1
#
_cell.length_a   1.000
_cell.length_b   1.000
_cell.length_c   1.000
_cell.angle_alpha   90.00
_cell.angle_beta   90.00
_cell.angle_gamma   90.00
#
_symmetry.space_group_name_H-M   'P 1'
#
loop_
_entity.id
_entity.type
_entity.pdbx_description
1 polymer ?
#
loop_
_entity_poly.entity_id
_entity_poly.type
_entity_poly.pdbx_seq_one_letter_code
_entity_poly.pdbx_strand_id
1 'polypeptide(L)'
;MIVELEPMAHYTATQHAFAAALRDDATHLTSFRLDDDDAFDRRYIRRLRRMSAQSAEVFGADAPQVVSGNRGFFLEIDPAGNRIFDVVEKAPPGSGPAMIAPAASGENIFRRNHRLLQQFFNTLTDVDSPSFIRTVHRDNDSVPQASGLIGKRPDAANEAALERHFPFTAAELKTL
;
A
#
# COMPACT_ATOMS: atom_id res chain seq x y z
N MET A 1 -11.51 11.93 -11.33
CA MET A 1 -10.73 13.10 -11.79
C MET A 1 -9.32 12.62 -12.04
N ILE A 2 -8.76 12.99 -13.17
CA ILE A 2 -7.35 12.75 -13.52
C ILE A 2 -6.71 14.13 -13.57
N VAL A 3 -5.53 14.28 -12.96
CA VAL A 3 -4.75 15.53 -13.03
C VAL A 3 -3.62 15.31 -14.02
N GLU A 4 -3.68 16.03 -15.14
CA GLU A 4 -2.64 16.02 -16.18
C GLU A 4 -1.75 17.25 -16.00
N LEU A 5 -0.43 17.06 -16.04
CA LEU A 5 0.56 18.10 -15.84
C LEU A 5 1.65 17.99 -16.93
N GLU A 6 2.24 19.13 -17.30
CA GLU A 6 3.45 19.15 -18.13
C GLU A 6 4.59 18.38 -17.46
N PRO A 7 5.50 17.76 -18.24
CA PRO A 7 6.65 17.03 -17.70
C PRO A 7 7.49 17.90 -16.76
N MET A 8 7.72 17.41 -15.54
CA MET A 8 8.55 18.06 -14.52
C MET A 8 9.16 17.03 -13.56
N ALA A 9 10.02 17.47 -12.65
CA ALA A 9 10.58 16.59 -11.63
C ALA A 9 9.46 15.92 -10.79
N HIS A 10 9.57 14.61 -10.56
CA HIS A 10 8.50 13.78 -9.96
C HIS A 10 7.94 14.35 -8.65
N TYR A 11 8.80 14.93 -7.80
CA TYR A 11 8.39 15.50 -6.52
C TYR A 11 7.51 16.74 -6.72
N THR A 12 7.90 17.65 -7.61
CA THR A 12 7.11 18.83 -7.98
C THR A 12 5.79 18.42 -8.63
N ALA A 13 5.82 17.43 -9.54
CA ALA A 13 4.62 16.90 -10.18
C ALA A 13 3.63 16.38 -9.13
N THR A 14 4.10 15.61 -8.16
CA THR A 14 3.27 15.05 -7.09
C THR A 14 2.65 16.14 -6.20
N GLN A 15 3.41 17.18 -5.84
CA GLN A 15 2.90 18.31 -5.08
C GLN A 15 1.79 19.05 -5.83
N HIS A 16 2.02 19.36 -7.11
CA HIS A 16 1.03 20.01 -7.96
C HIS A 16 -0.22 19.14 -8.13
N ALA A 17 -0.04 17.83 -8.33
CA ALA A 17 -1.15 16.90 -8.48
C ALA A 17 -2.04 16.85 -7.23
N PHE A 18 -1.45 16.77 -6.04
CA PHE A 18 -2.26 16.81 -4.80
C PHE A 18 -2.90 18.16 -4.55
N ALA A 19 -2.20 19.27 -4.81
CA ALA A 19 -2.76 20.60 -4.64
C ALA A 19 -3.97 20.82 -5.56
N ALA A 20 -3.87 20.40 -6.83
CA ALA A 20 -4.97 20.48 -7.78
C ALA A 20 -6.12 19.52 -7.47
N ALA A 21 -5.84 18.39 -6.81
CA ALA A 21 -6.85 17.40 -6.46
C ALA A 21 -7.55 17.64 -5.13
N LEU A 22 -6.99 18.50 -4.29
CA LEU A 22 -7.54 18.84 -2.99
C LEU A 22 -8.78 19.74 -3.17
N ARG A 23 -9.86 19.40 -2.47
CA ARG A 23 -11.06 20.23 -2.44
C ARG A 23 -10.86 21.40 -1.49
N ASP A 24 -11.41 22.56 -1.83
CA ASP A 24 -11.34 23.77 -0.99
C ASP A 24 -11.93 23.58 0.42
N ASP A 25 -12.90 22.66 0.57
CA ASP A 25 -13.56 22.35 1.84
C ASP A 25 -12.94 21.16 2.60
N ALA A 26 -11.89 20.54 2.07
CA ALA A 26 -11.25 19.40 2.72
C ALA A 26 -10.37 19.83 3.89
N THR A 27 -10.66 19.32 5.08
CA THR A 27 -9.83 19.53 6.28
C THR A 27 -8.62 18.61 6.31
N HIS A 28 -8.71 17.46 5.64
CA HIS A 28 -7.67 16.41 5.61
C HIS A 28 -7.48 15.85 4.21
N LEU A 29 -6.26 15.44 3.93
CA LEU A 29 -5.88 14.67 2.75
C LEU A 29 -5.56 13.24 3.16
N THR A 30 -6.24 12.27 2.54
CA THR A 30 -5.78 10.87 2.54
C THR A 30 -5.13 10.58 1.20
N SER A 31 -3.81 10.41 1.20
CA SER A 31 -3.02 10.06 0.02
C SER A 31 -2.49 8.63 0.15
N PHE A 32 -2.43 7.89 -0.94
CA PHE A 32 -1.80 6.56 -0.97
C PHE A 32 -1.03 6.39 -2.28
N ARG A 33 -0.07 5.45 -2.29
CA ARG A 33 0.69 5.10 -3.50
C ARG A 33 0.40 3.66 -3.90
N LEU A 34 0.39 3.42 -5.21
CA LEU A 34 0.33 2.11 -5.85
C LEU A 34 1.55 2.02 -6.77
N ASP A 35 2.37 0.98 -6.59
CA ASP A 35 3.42 0.63 -7.56
C ASP A 35 2.78 -0.06 -8.78
N ASP A 36 3.45 0.03 -9.92
CA ASP A 36 2.96 -0.42 -11.22
C ASP A 36 2.89 -1.95 -11.37
N ASP A 37 3.69 -2.68 -10.58
CA ASP A 37 3.75 -4.14 -10.54
C ASP A 37 2.99 -4.76 -9.34
N ASP A 38 2.52 -3.95 -8.39
CA ASP A 38 1.82 -4.38 -7.19
C ASP A 38 0.28 -4.38 -7.36
N ALA A 39 -0.42 -5.15 -6.53
CA ALA A 39 -1.88 -5.11 -6.46
C ALA A 39 -2.37 -4.92 -5.02
N PHE A 40 -3.50 -4.22 -4.83
CA PHE A 40 -4.13 -4.05 -3.53
C PHE A 40 -5.47 -4.76 -3.42
N ASP A 41 -5.85 -5.06 -2.18
CA ASP A 41 -7.16 -5.63 -1.87
C ASP A 41 -8.28 -4.77 -2.46
N ARG A 42 -9.28 -5.40 -3.06
CA ARG A 42 -10.45 -4.75 -3.69
C ARG A 42 -11.27 -3.90 -2.72
N ARG A 43 -11.08 -4.10 -1.41
CA ARG A 43 -11.72 -3.31 -0.35
C ARG A 43 -10.78 -2.28 0.27
N TYR A 44 -9.57 -2.08 -0.27
CA TYR A 44 -8.53 -1.19 0.26
C TYR A 44 -9.05 0.23 0.52
N ILE A 45 -9.66 0.89 -0.47
CA ILE A 45 -10.22 2.25 -0.30
C ILE A 45 -11.30 2.30 0.78
N ARG A 46 -12.15 1.28 0.86
CA ARG A 46 -13.20 1.18 1.88
C ARG A 46 -12.60 1.04 3.28
N ARG A 47 -11.56 0.21 3.40
CA ARG A 47 -10.82 0.01 4.65
C ARG A 47 -10.08 1.28 5.05
N LEU A 48 -9.42 1.97 4.12
CA LEU A 48 -8.78 3.26 4.38
C LEU A 48 -9.75 4.31 4.92
N ARG A 49 -10.94 4.46 4.32
CA ARG A 49 -11.95 5.41 4.82
C ARG A 49 -12.36 5.11 6.27
N ARG A 50 -12.56 3.82 6.60
CA ARG A 50 -12.88 3.40 7.97
C ARG A 50 -11.71 3.68 8.92
N MET A 51 -10.50 3.30 8.53
CA MET A 51 -9.30 3.47 9.36
C MET A 51 -8.96 4.95 9.56
N SER A 52 -9.20 5.80 8.57
CA SER A 52 -8.99 7.25 8.67
C SER A 52 -9.89 7.90 9.72
N ALA A 53 -11.17 7.51 9.77
CA ALA A 53 -12.07 8.00 10.80
C ALA A 53 -11.63 7.54 12.20
N GLN A 54 -11.27 6.26 12.34
CA GLN A 54 -10.83 5.67 13.61
C GLN A 54 -9.48 6.23 14.08
N SER A 55 -8.56 6.50 13.16
CA SER A 55 -7.22 6.94 13.50
C SER A 55 -7.21 8.37 14.03
N ALA A 56 -8.12 9.23 13.54
CA ALA A 56 -8.36 10.55 14.10
C ALA A 56 -8.82 10.50 15.57
N GLU A 57 -9.63 9.50 15.95
CA GLU A 57 -10.06 9.30 17.34
C GLU A 57 -8.92 8.80 18.26
N VAL A 58 -8.00 7.99 17.72
CA VAL A 58 -6.92 7.36 18.51
C VAL A 58 -5.70 8.26 18.66
N PHE A 59 -5.26 8.89 17.56
CA PHE A 59 -4.00 9.65 17.53
C PHE A 59 -4.21 11.17 17.45
N GLY A 60 -5.46 11.63 17.37
CA GLY A 60 -5.82 13.04 17.20
C GLY A 60 -5.80 13.49 15.74
N ALA A 61 -6.73 14.36 15.36
CA ALA A 61 -6.89 14.80 13.97
C ALA A 61 -5.73 15.67 13.46
N ASP A 62 -5.02 16.37 14.34
CA ASP A 62 -4.03 17.38 13.95
C ASP A 62 -2.66 16.80 13.55
N ALA A 63 -2.41 15.51 13.78
CA ALA A 63 -1.14 14.87 13.47
C ALA A 63 -1.23 14.00 12.21
N PRO A 64 -0.25 14.06 11.29
CA PRO A 64 -0.15 13.10 10.19
C PRO A 64 0.02 11.67 10.70
N GLN A 65 -0.70 10.75 10.08
CA GLN A 65 -0.76 9.34 10.46
C GLN A 65 -0.65 8.45 9.23
N VAL A 66 -0.18 7.23 9.44
CA VAL A 66 0.00 6.26 8.36
C VAL A 66 -0.87 5.03 8.60
N VAL A 67 -1.49 4.55 7.53
CA VAL A 67 -2.14 3.24 7.49
C VAL A 67 -1.37 2.39 6.48
N SER A 68 -0.81 1.28 6.93
CA SER A 68 -0.02 0.40 6.07
C SER A 68 -0.12 -1.04 6.56
N GLY A 69 -0.53 -1.94 5.68
CA GLY A 69 -0.68 -3.35 6.01
C GLY A 69 0.66 -4.09 5.95
N ASN A 70 0.87 -5.03 6.88
CA ASN A 70 2.01 -5.94 6.86
C ASN A 70 1.63 -7.36 6.41
N ARG A 71 0.34 -7.65 6.21
CA ARG A 71 -0.13 -8.93 5.68
C ARG A 71 -0.49 -8.83 4.20
N GLY A 72 -0.06 -9.80 3.42
CA GLY A 72 -0.34 -9.87 1.99
C GLY A 72 0.20 -11.15 1.35
N PHE A 73 0.52 -11.05 0.07
CA PHE A 73 1.17 -12.09 -0.71
C PHE A 73 2.42 -11.55 -1.36
N PHE A 74 3.44 -12.39 -1.51
CA PHE A 74 4.55 -12.12 -2.40
C PHE A 74 4.36 -12.99 -3.65
N LEU A 75 4.55 -12.37 -4.81
CA LEU A 75 4.59 -13.01 -6.12
C LEU A 75 6.02 -12.92 -6.65
N GLU A 76 6.76 -14.00 -6.54
CA GLU A 76 8.09 -14.15 -7.12
C GLU A 76 7.93 -14.55 -8.59
N ILE A 77 8.41 -13.71 -9.50
CA ILE A 77 8.47 -13.96 -10.94
C ILE A 77 9.84 -14.53 -11.27
N ASP A 78 9.87 -15.75 -11.77
CA ASP A 78 11.10 -16.47 -12.11
C ASP A 78 10.97 -17.18 -13.46
N PRO A 79 12.03 -17.23 -14.30
CA PRO A 79 11.99 -17.95 -15.58
C PRO A 79 11.59 -19.43 -15.47
N ALA A 80 11.81 -20.09 -14.33
CA ALA A 80 11.42 -21.48 -14.07
C ALA A 80 9.95 -21.62 -13.62
N GLY A 81 9.28 -20.50 -13.31
CA GLY A 81 7.87 -20.46 -12.93
C GLY A 81 7.62 -19.55 -11.73
N ASN A 82 6.50 -18.84 -11.77
CA ASN A 82 6.16 -17.89 -10.72
C ASN A 82 5.67 -18.60 -9.45
N ARG A 83 5.96 -18.01 -8.31
CA ARG A 83 5.57 -18.53 -7.00
C ARG A 83 4.84 -17.46 -6.21
N ILE A 84 3.65 -17.82 -5.72
CA ILE A 84 2.86 -16.98 -4.84
C ILE A 84 2.70 -17.62 -3.47
N PHE A 85 2.92 -16.86 -2.40
CA PHE A 85 2.78 -17.32 -1.02
C PHE A 85 2.36 -16.20 -0.08
N ASP A 86 1.70 -16.56 1.02
CA ASP A 86 1.28 -15.60 2.03
C ASP A 86 2.46 -15.10 2.88
N VAL A 87 2.37 -13.83 3.27
CA VAL A 87 3.30 -13.20 4.21
C VAL A 87 2.55 -12.42 5.28
N VAL A 88 3.13 -12.41 6.49
CA VAL A 88 2.90 -11.39 7.52
C VAL A 88 4.26 -10.83 7.89
N GLU A 89 4.60 -9.70 7.29
CA GLU A 89 5.87 -9.01 7.45
C GLU A 89 6.05 -8.49 8.88
N LYS A 90 7.31 -8.41 9.35
CA LYS A 90 7.65 -7.88 10.69
C LYS A 90 7.21 -6.43 10.86
N ALA A 91 7.25 -5.67 9.77
CA ALA A 91 6.77 -4.30 9.65
C ALA A 91 6.16 -4.11 8.26
N PRO A 92 5.30 -3.11 8.03
CA PRO A 92 4.73 -2.89 6.71
C PRO A 92 5.83 -2.72 5.64
N PRO A 93 5.79 -3.50 4.54
CA PRO A 93 6.88 -3.52 3.56
C PRO A 93 6.92 -2.27 2.68
N GLY A 94 5.94 -1.38 2.80
CA GLY A 94 5.80 -0.19 1.99
C GLY A 94 4.98 -0.40 0.71
N SER A 95 4.34 -1.55 0.53
CA SER A 95 3.34 -1.77 -0.52
C SER A 95 1.98 -1.24 -0.07
N GLY A 96 1.50 -0.19 -0.74
CA GLY A 96 0.22 0.45 -0.45
C GLY A 96 0.09 1.17 0.90
N PRO A 97 1.10 1.91 1.38
CA PRO A 97 0.89 2.77 2.53
C PRO A 97 0.01 3.95 2.11
N ALA A 98 -0.82 4.39 3.06
CA ALA A 98 -1.60 5.61 2.97
C ALA A 98 -1.22 6.54 4.11
N MET A 99 -1.26 7.83 3.84
CA MET A 99 -1.06 8.89 4.82
C MET A 99 -2.34 9.71 4.92
N ILE A 100 -2.80 9.91 6.16
CA ILE A 100 -3.89 10.81 6.52
C ILE A 100 -3.25 12.00 7.21
N ALA A 101 -3.41 13.19 6.66
CA ALA A 101 -2.80 14.40 7.20
C ALA A 101 -3.76 15.59 7.13
N PRO A 102 -3.67 16.54 8.06
CA PRO A 102 -4.35 17.82 7.91
C PRO A 102 -3.96 18.47 6.58
N ALA A 103 -4.93 19.01 5.85
CA ALA A 103 -4.69 19.65 4.55
C ALA A 103 -3.63 20.78 4.66
N ALA A 104 -3.66 21.53 5.76
CA ALA A 104 -2.72 22.62 6.04
C ALA A 104 -1.28 22.17 6.32
N SER A 105 -1.04 20.89 6.65
CA SER A 105 0.31 20.39 6.96
C SER A 105 1.20 20.28 5.71
N GLY A 106 0.61 20.13 4.53
CA GLY A 106 1.32 19.84 3.28
C GLY A 106 1.96 18.45 3.23
N GLU A 107 1.77 17.61 4.26
CA GLU A 107 2.26 16.24 4.30
C GLU A 107 1.46 15.35 3.34
N ASN A 108 2.15 14.40 2.72
CA ASN A 108 1.55 13.40 1.84
C ASN A 108 2.47 12.17 1.72
N ILE A 109 1.92 11.10 1.14
CA ILE A 109 2.58 9.79 1.08
C ILE A 109 3.95 9.77 0.35
N PHE A 110 4.26 10.78 -0.47
CA PHE A 110 5.51 10.87 -1.22
C PHE A 110 6.56 11.78 -0.55
N ARG A 111 6.27 12.39 0.60
CA ARG A 111 7.22 13.26 1.31
C ARG A 111 8.40 12.51 1.91
N ARG A 112 8.25 11.20 2.16
CA ARG A 112 9.27 10.34 2.79
C ARG A 112 9.37 9.02 2.05
N ASN A 113 10.47 8.30 2.28
CA ASN A 113 10.59 6.94 1.80
C ASN A 113 9.46 6.07 2.40
N HIS A 114 8.68 5.47 1.53
CA HIS A 114 7.48 4.71 1.87
C HIS A 114 7.73 3.49 2.75
N ARG A 115 8.98 2.99 2.81
CA ARG A 115 9.40 1.87 3.68
C ARG A 115 9.82 2.31 5.08
N LEU A 116 10.00 3.62 5.29
CA LEU A 116 10.52 4.21 6.52
C LEU A 116 9.47 5.07 7.25
N LEU A 117 8.22 5.07 6.79
CA LEU A 117 7.16 5.93 7.32
C LEU A 117 6.94 5.75 8.84
N GLN A 118 7.04 4.51 9.33
CA GLN A 118 6.89 4.16 10.75
C GLN A 118 8.02 4.71 11.64
N GLN A 119 9.10 5.25 11.07
CA GLN A 119 10.13 5.99 11.83
C GLN A 119 9.70 7.44 12.13
N PHE A 120 8.71 7.96 11.42
CA PHE A 120 8.31 9.36 11.47
C PHE A 120 6.88 9.57 11.92
N PHE A 121 5.99 8.61 11.65
CA PHE A 121 4.56 8.75 11.88
C PHE A 121 4.00 7.54 12.63
N ASN A 122 3.05 7.81 13.52
CA ASN A 122 2.22 6.76 14.10
C ASN A 122 1.56 5.97 12.97
N THR A 123 1.76 4.66 12.99
CA THR A 123 1.38 3.77 11.90
C THR A 123 0.42 2.70 12.41
N LEU A 124 -0.78 2.67 11.84
CA LEU A 124 -1.78 1.64 12.08
C LEU A 124 -1.61 0.53 11.03
N THR A 125 -1.45 -0.72 11.50
CA THR A 125 -1.39 -1.90 10.64
C THR A 125 -2.60 -2.80 10.90
N ASP A 126 -3.15 -3.40 9.83
CA ASP A 126 -4.23 -4.38 9.87
C ASP A 126 -3.68 -5.75 9.43
N VAL A 127 -3.76 -6.73 10.33
CA VAL A 127 -3.30 -8.11 10.10
C VAL A 127 -4.44 -9.05 9.72
N ASP A 128 -5.69 -8.62 9.81
CA ASP A 128 -6.87 -9.48 9.67
C ASP A 128 -7.19 -9.78 8.19
N SER A 129 -6.84 -8.84 7.30
CA SER A 129 -7.06 -8.98 5.85
C SER A 129 -5.75 -8.80 5.07
N PRO A 130 -5.52 -9.59 4.00
CA PRO A 130 -4.41 -9.30 3.09
C PRO A 130 -4.63 -7.92 2.47
N SER A 131 -3.57 -7.11 2.44
CA SER A 131 -3.62 -5.74 1.93
C SER A 131 -3.03 -5.61 0.54
N PHE A 132 -2.02 -6.42 0.20
CA PHE A 132 -1.25 -6.32 -1.03
C PHE A 132 -0.94 -7.71 -1.63
N ILE A 133 -0.69 -7.72 -2.94
CA ILE A 133 0.22 -8.65 -3.62
C ILE A 133 1.42 -7.80 -4.00
N ARG A 134 2.61 -8.22 -3.53
CA ARG A 134 3.88 -7.56 -3.83
C ARG A 134 4.60 -8.39 -4.89
N THR A 135 4.94 -7.78 -6.01
CA THR A 135 5.69 -8.47 -7.06
C THR A 135 7.19 -8.39 -6.78
N VAL A 136 7.88 -9.49 -7.05
CA VAL A 136 9.32 -9.66 -6.88
C VAL A 136 9.89 -10.23 -8.16
N HIS A 137 10.70 -9.44 -8.86
CA HIS A 137 11.36 -9.81 -10.11
C HIS A 137 12.77 -9.23 -10.20
N ARG A 138 13.59 -9.76 -11.10
CA ARG A 138 15.01 -9.38 -11.28
C ARG A 138 15.23 -7.89 -11.54
N ASP A 139 14.23 -7.22 -12.13
CA ASP A 139 14.30 -5.81 -12.53
C ASP A 139 13.85 -4.86 -11.41
N ASN A 140 13.53 -5.36 -10.20
CA ASN A 140 13.24 -4.46 -9.07
C ASN A 140 14.51 -3.68 -8.68
N ASP A 141 14.36 -2.39 -8.41
CA ASP A 141 15.44 -1.50 -7.94
C ASP A 141 16.01 -1.87 -6.55
N SER A 142 15.44 -2.87 -5.89
CA SER A 142 15.88 -3.38 -4.59
C SER A 142 15.86 -4.90 -4.61
N VAL A 143 16.56 -5.53 -3.66
CA VAL A 143 16.47 -6.98 -3.42
C VAL A 143 15.39 -7.22 -2.36
N PRO A 144 14.12 -7.47 -2.74
CA PRO A 144 13.08 -7.75 -1.78
C PRO A 144 13.35 -9.11 -1.12
N GLN A 145 13.32 -9.12 0.21
CA GLN A 145 13.32 -10.35 0.99
C GLN A 145 12.13 -10.30 1.94
N ALA A 146 11.28 -11.32 1.86
CA ALA A 146 10.18 -11.48 2.79
C ALA A 146 10.71 -11.67 4.22
N SER A 147 9.95 -11.21 5.20
CA SER A 147 10.29 -11.30 6.62
C SER A 147 9.07 -11.72 7.45
N GLY A 148 9.30 -12.19 8.68
CA GLY A 148 8.19 -12.51 9.59
C GLY A 148 7.60 -13.90 9.34
N LEU A 149 6.28 -13.99 9.20
CA LEU A 149 5.59 -15.25 8.93
C LEU A 149 5.47 -15.45 7.41
N ILE A 150 6.16 -16.46 6.89
CA ILE A 150 6.26 -16.71 5.45
C ILE A 150 5.68 -18.09 5.14
N GLY A 151 4.77 -18.17 4.16
CA GLY A 151 4.21 -19.41 3.63
C GLY A 151 3.58 -20.28 4.70
N LYS A 152 2.81 -19.67 5.62
CA LYS A 152 2.25 -20.38 6.78
C LYS A 152 0.84 -20.90 6.52
N ARG A 153 0.17 -20.40 5.50
CA ARG A 153 -1.18 -20.83 5.16
C ARG A 153 -1.16 -21.95 4.11
N PRO A 154 -2.10 -22.91 4.18
CA PRO A 154 -2.28 -23.90 3.13
C PRO A 154 -2.65 -23.25 1.79
N ASP A 155 -2.24 -23.85 0.68
CA ASP A 155 -2.50 -23.36 -0.68
C ASP A 155 -3.98 -23.07 -0.93
N ALA A 156 -4.88 -23.99 -0.56
CA ALA A 156 -6.32 -23.78 -0.71
C ALA A 156 -6.86 -22.54 0.04
N ALA A 157 -6.26 -22.21 1.20
CA ALA A 157 -6.62 -21.01 1.94
C ALA A 157 -6.05 -19.73 1.29
N ASN A 158 -4.89 -19.83 0.64
CA ASN A 158 -4.29 -18.75 -0.13
C ASN A 158 -5.08 -18.47 -1.40
N GLU A 159 -5.48 -19.51 -2.14
CA GLU A 159 -6.33 -19.43 -3.33
C GLU A 159 -7.67 -18.74 -3.02
N ALA A 160 -8.39 -19.21 -1.99
CA ALA A 160 -9.65 -18.60 -1.58
C ALA A 160 -9.47 -17.13 -1.14
N ALA A 161 -8.34 -16.79 -0.52
CA ALA A 161 -8.04 -15.42 -0.13
C ALA A 161 -7.73 -14.54 -1.35
N LEU A 162 -6.98 -15.04 -2.34
CA LEU A 162 -6.67 -14.32 -3.58
C LEU A 162 -7.96 -13.98 -4.33
N GLU A 163 -8.84 -14.94 -4.57
CA GLU A 163 -10.11 -14.72 -5.27
C GLU A 163 -11.04 -13.74 -4.53
N ARG A 164 -11.04 -13.78 -3.20
CA ARG A 164 -11.89 -12.91 -2.37
C ARG A 164 -11.40 -11.46 -2.33
N HIS A 165 -10.09 -11.26 -2.38
CA HIS A 165 -9.45 -9.97 -2.08
C HIS A 165 -8.85 -9.30 -3.31
N PHE A 166 -8.52 -10.05 -4.36
CA PHE A 166 -7.85 -9.54 -5.56
C PHE A 166 -8.64 -9.95 -6.81
N PRO A 167 -8.43 -9.31 -7.96
CA PRO A 167 -9.10 -9.67 -9.20
C PRO A 167 -8.40 -10.83 -9.93
N PHE A 168 -7.60 -11.63 -9.23
CA PHE A 168 -6.74 -12.67 -9.79
C PHE A 168 -6.92 -14.00 -9.04
N THR A 169 -6.77 -15.09 -9.76
CA THR A 169 -6.63 -16.46 -9.24
C THR A 169 -5.15 -16.80 -9.05
N ALA A 170 -4.84 -17.79 -8.20
CA ALA A 170 -3.46 -18.26 -8.08
C ALA A 170 -2.92 -18.86 -9.38
N ALA A 171 -3.78 -19.49 -10.20
CA ALA A 171 -3.39 -20.07 -11.47
C ALA A 171 -2.93 -19.00 -12.47
N GLU A 172 -3.68 -17.90 -12.60
CA GLU A 172 -3.31 -16.77 -13.46
C GLU A 172 -1.96 -16.17 -13.05
N LEU A 173 -1.76 -15.94 -11.74
CA LEU A 173 -0.53 -15.34 -11.22
C LEU A 173 0.69 -16.24 -11.41
N LYS A 174 0.51 -17.56 -11.36
CA LYS A 174 1.57 -18.56 -11.59
C LYS A 174 2.05 -18.61 -13.06
N THR A 175 1.32 -17.98 -13.99
CA THR A 175 1.61 -17.99 -15.43
C THR A 175 1.88 -16.61 -16.04
N LEU A 176 1.95 -15.55 -15.21
CA LEU A 176 2.28 -14.19 -15.62
C LEU A 176 3.66 -14.09 -16.28
#